data_AF-A0A0B1TP69-F1
#
_entry.id   AF-A0A0B1TP69-F1
#
_cell.length_a   1.000
_cell.length_b   1.000
_cell.length_c   1.000
_cell.angle_alpha   90.00
_cell.angle_beta   90.00
_cell.angle_gamma   90.00
#
_symmetry.space_group_name_H-M   'P 1'
#
loop_
_entity.id
_entity.type
_entity.pdbx_description
1 polymer ?
#
loop_
_entity_poly.entity_id
_entity_poly.type
_entity_poly.pdbx_seq_one_letter_code
_entity_poly.pdbx_strand_id
1 'polypeptide(L)'
;MDNLRHVGDLGNIEADRDGVARFHIRSSRVRILGPYSVIGRSFVVHEDPDDLGRGQGARRQESLRTGNSGDRLACGVIGRVPHN
;
A
#
# COMPACT_ATOMS: atom_id res chain seq x y z
N MET A 1 16.34 1.04 2.96
CA MET A 1 14.98 0.46 2.79
C MET A 1 15.18 -0.98 2.37
N ASP A 2 14.53 -1.95 3.02
CA ASP A 2 14.68 -3.37 2.67
C ASP A 2 14.44 -3.59 1.17
N ASN A 3 15.38 -4.27 0.52
CA ASN A 3 15.35 -4.49 -0.93
C ASN A 3 14.25 -5.49 -1.35
N LEU A 4 13.77 -6.31 -0.42
CA LEU A 4 12.72 -7.29 -0.65
C LEU A 4 11.37 -6.77 -0.15
N ARG A 5 10.56 -6.23 -1.07
CA ARG A 5 9.16 -5.84 -0.84
C ARG A 5 8.36 -5.96 -2.14
N HIS A 6 7.04 -6.07 -2.06
CA HIS A 6 6.19 -6.06 -3.25
C HIS A 6 6.18 -4.67 -3.91
N VAL A 7 5.74 -4.63 -5.18
CA VAL A 7 5.61 -3.35 -5.92
C VAL A 7 4.54 -2.45 -5.29
N GLY A 8 3.48 -3.06 -4.75
CA GLY A 8 2.35 -2.36 -4.12
C GLY A 8 2.59 -1.93 -2.68
N ASP A 9 3.71 -2.31 -2.06
CA ASP A 9 4.01 -1.98 -0.66
C ASP A 9 4.43 -0.51 -0.56
N LEU A 10 3.47 0.33 -0.15
CA LEU A 10 3.64 1.76 0.05
C LEU A 10 3.80 2.15 1.53
N GLY A 11 3.54 1.21 2.44
CA GLY A 11 3.64 1.38 3.89
C GLY A 11 2.41 2.05 4.50
N ASN A 12 2.59 2.61 5.70
CA ASN A 12 1.50 3.19 6.48
C ASN A 12 1.25 4.66 6.13
N ILE A 13 -0.01 5.06 6.32
CA ILE A 13 -0.46 6.46 6.36
C ILE A 13 -1.01 6.75 7.76
N GLU A 14 -0.96 8.01 8.18
CA GLU A 14 -1.46 8.43 9.48
C GLU A 14 -2.68 9.32 9.28
N ALA A 15 -3.80 8.92 9.88
CA ALA A 15 -5.00 9.75 9.95
C ALA A 15 -4.90 10.68 11.17
N ASP A 16 -5.29 11.93 11.00
CA ASP A 16 -5.39 12.87 12.11
C ASP A 16 -6.57 12.52 13.04
N ARG A 17 -6.75 13.32 14.10
CA ARG A 17 -7.83 13.16 15.09
C ARG A 17 -9.25 13.23 14.48
N ASP A 18 -9.38 13.81 13.29
CA ASP A 18 -10.64 13.95 12.58
C ASP A 18 -10.85 12.78 11.58
N GLY A 19 -9.92 11.81 11.56
CA GLY A 19 -9.95 10.64 10.68
C GLY A 19 -9.44 10.92 9.26
N VAL A 20 -8.74 12.04 9.03
CA VAL A 20 -8.28 12.44 7.70
C VAL A 20 -6.77 12.18 7.56
N ALA A 21 -6.39 11.36 6.59
CA ALA A 21 -4.99 11.16 6.22
C ALA A 21 -4.62 12.02 5.00
N ARG A 22 -3.73 13.00 5.19
CA ARG A 22 -3.13 13.78 4.09
C ARG A 22 -1.67 13.40 3.94
N PHE A 23 -1.31 12.78 2.82
CA PHE A 23 0.03 12.21 2.63
C PHE A 23 0.54 12.41 1.20
N HIS A 24 1.86 12.34 1.07
CA HIS A 24 2.56 12.30 -0.21
C HIS A 24 3.58 11.17 -0.18
N ILE A 25 3.44 10.17 -1.06
CA ILE A 25 4.35 9.04 -1.16
C ILE A 25 5.00 9.06 -2.54
N ARG A 26 6.34 9.02 -2.57
CA ARG A 26 7.10 8.87 -3.80
C ARG A 26 7.65 7.44 -3.91
N SER A 27 7.34 6.74 -5.01
CA SER A 27 7.85 5.40 -5.29
C SER A 27 8.46 5.33 -6.68
N SER A 28 9.65 4.73 -6.80
CA SER A 28 10.29 4.44 -8.09
C SER A 28 9.81 3.11 -8.72
N ARG A 29 9.10 2.29 -7.95
CA ARG A 29 8.63 0.95 -8.36
C ARG A 29 7.21 0.95 -8.90
N VAL A 30 6.37 1.87 -8.44
CA VAL A 30 5.02 2.07 -8.98
C VAL A 30 5.15 2.81 -10.31
N ARG A 31 4.74 2.16 -11.39
CA ARG A 31 4.83 2.67 -12.76
C ARG A 31 3.43 2.76 -13.35
N ILE A 32 3.17 3.81 -14.12
CA ILE A 32 1.90 3.98 -14.86
C ILE A 32 2.01 3.61 -16.35
N LEU A 33 3.21 3.23 -16.80
CA LEU A 33 3.51 2.82 -18.18
C LEU A 33 4.32 1.51 -18.18
N GLY A 34 4.25 0.78 -19.29
CA GLY A 34 4.95 -0.49 -19.48
C GLY A 34 4.20 -1.72 -18.97
N PRO A 35 4.79 -2.92 -19.07
CA PRO A 35 4.12 -4.20 -18.78
C PRO A 35 3.71 -4.37 -17.31
N TYR A 36 4.39 -3.67 -16.39
CA TYR A 36 4.08 -3.67 -14.96
C TYR A 36 3.28 -2.45 -14.51
N SER A 37 2.57 -1.79 -15.44
CA SER A 37 1.75 -0.65 -15.11
C SER A 37 0.71 -0.98 -14.02
N VAL A 38 0.47 -0.01 -13.13
CA VAL A 38 -0.58 -0.10 -12.12
C VAL A 38 -1.93 0.43 -12.59
N ILE A 39 -2.02 1.01 -13.80
CA ILE A 39 -3.30 1.43 -14.38
C ILE A 39 -4.25 0.21 -14.47
N GLY A 40 -5.48 0.37 -14.02
CA GLY A 40 -6.47 -0.72 -13.93
C GLY A 40 -6.31 -1.65 -12.72
N ARG A 41 -5.27 -1.47 -11.90
CA ARG A 41 -5.17 -2.10 -10.57
C ARG A 41 -5.88 -1.23 -9.52
N SER A 42 -5.72 -1.54 -8.24
CA SER A 42 -6.37 -0.81 -7.15
C SER A 42 -5.39 -0.26 -6.12
N PHE A 43 -5.75 0.85 -5.49
CA PHE A 43 -5.29 1.21 -4.15
C PHE A 43 -6.22 0.58 -3.11
N VAL A 44 -5.67 0.21 -1.97
CA VAL A 44 -6.41 -0.33 -0.82
C VAL A 44 -5.91 0.35 0.45
N VAL A 45 -6.83 0.77 1.31
CA VAL A 45 -6.52 1.23 2.67
C VAL A 45 -6.98 0.13 3.63
N HIS A 46 -6.12 -0.20 4.56
CA HIS A 46 -6.30 -1.28 5.53
C HIS A 46 -6.71 -0.74 6.90
N GLU A 47 -7.30 -1.61 7.72
CA GLU A 47 -7.77 -1.29 9.07
C GLU A 47 -6.62 -1.10 10.06
N ASP A 48 -5.63 -2.01 10.02
CA ASP A 48 -4.50 -2.02 10.95
C ASP A 48 -3.21 -1.52 10.31
N PRO A 49 -2.25 -1.02 11.12
CA PRO A 49 -0.91 -0.70 10.64
C PRO A 49 -0.20 -1.93 10.05
N ASP A 50 0.37 -1.76 8.86
CA ASP A 50 1.29 -2.71 8.24
C ASP A 50 2.58 -2.81 9.09
N ASP A 51 2.94 -4.02 9.50
CA ASP A 51 4.14 -4.33 10.28
C ASP A 51 5.43 -4.32 9.44
N LEU A 52 5.31 -4.06 8.14
CA LEU A 52 6.35 -3.90 7.14
C LEU A 52 7.20 -5.15 6.96
N GLY A 53 6.59 -6.33 7.13
CA GLY A 53 7.28 -7.61 7.02
C GLY A 53 8.14 -7.94 8.23
N ARG A 54 7.91 -7.30 9.39
CA ARG A 54 8.72 -7.45 10.61
C ARG A 54 8.05 -8.25 11.74
N GLY A 55 6.85 -8.77 11.51
CA GLY A 55 6.19 -9.68 12.44
C GLY A 55 7.02 -10.94 12.70
N GLN A 56 7.01 -11.40 13.95
CA GLN A 56 7.81 -12.55 14.42
C GLN A 56 6.92 -13.67 14.97
N GLY A 57 7.51 -14.85 15.21
CA GLY A 57 6.81 -16.00 15.77
C GLY A 57 5.59 -16.39 14.92
N ALA A 58 4.45 -16.59 15.58
CA ALA A 58 3.19 -16.96 14.92
C ALA A 58 2.71 -15.94 13.87
N ARG A 59 3.14 -14.68 13.95
CA ARG A 59 2.76 -13.61 13.01
C ARG A 59 3.65 -13.52 11.77
N ARG A 60 4.76 -14.28 11.72
CA ARG A 60 5.80 -14.13 10.69
C ARG A 60 5.29 -14.43 9.29
N GLN A 61 4.49 -15.48 9.13
CA GLN A 61 4.03 -15.92 7.82
C GLN A 61 3.12 -14.87 7.17
N GLU A 62 2.18 -14.31 7.93
CA GLU A 62 1.23 -13.33 7.43
C GLU A 62 1.87 -11.94 7.29
N SER A 63 2.83 -11.60 8.15
CA SER A 63 3.66 -10.40 8.03
C SER A 63 4.34 -10.30 6.66
N LEU A 64 4.92 -11.41 6.18
CA LEU A 64 5.57 -11.46 4.87
C LEU A 64 4.60 -11.34 3.69
N ARG A 65 3.30 -11.55 3.91
CA ARG A 65 2.29 -11.58 2.85
C ARG A 65 1.50 -10.28 2.77
N THR A 66 1.01 -9.79 3.90
CA THR A 66 0.05 -8.66 3.98
C THR A 66 0.47 -7.60 4.99
N GLY A 67 1.61 -7.78 5.66
CA GLY A 67 2.01 -6.90 6.76
C GLY A 67 1.16 -7.04 8.02
N ASN A 68 0.32 -8.07 8.13
CA ASN A 68 -0.70 -8.17 9.19
C ASN A 68 -1.59 -6.92 9.31
N SER A 69 -1.95 -6.31 8.17
CA SER A 69 -2.68 -5.04 8.11
C SER A 69 -4.21 -5.18 8.29
N GLY A 70 -4.70 -6.38 8.57
CA GLY A 70 -6.13 -6.60 8.83
C GLY A 70 -7.03 -6.38 7.61
N ASP A 71 -8.27 -5.97 7.86
CA ASP A 71 -9.31 -5.87 6.84
C ASP A 71 -9.10 -4.70 5.87
N ARG A 72 -9.81 -4.74 4.74
CA ARG A 72 -9.72 -3.75 3.67
C ARG A 72 -10.85 -2.73 3.83
N LEU A 73 -10.57 -1.58 4.42
CA LEU A 73 -11.56 -0.54 4.68
C LEU A 73 -12.12 0.08 3.40
N ALA A 74 -11.25 0.33 2.42
CA ALA A 74 -11.64 0.94 1.14
C ALA A 74 -10.71 0.51 0.02
N CYS A 75 -11.22 0.51 -1.21
CA CYS A 75 -10.42 0.32 -2.41
C CYS A 75 -10.92 1.20 -3.56
N GLY A 76 -10.04 1.45 -4.53
CA GLY A 76 -10.36 2.24 -5.71
C GLY A 76 -9.46 1.91 -6.88
N VAL A 77 -10.04 1.85 -8.09
CA VAL A 77 -9.32 1.54 -9.32
C VAL A 77 -8.46 2.73 -9.74
N ILE A 78 -7.22 2.46 -10.15
CA ILE A 78 -6.30 3.45 -10.70
C ILE A 78 -6.69 3.73 -12.15
N GLY A 79 -7.48 4.78 -12.34
CA GLY A 79 -7.91 5.28 -13.65
C GLY A 79 -6.89 6.23 -14.29
N ARG A 80 -7.04 6.44 -15.60
CA ARG A 80 -6.39 7.55 -16.30
C ARG A 80 -7.26 8.79 -16.15
N VAL A 81 -6.61 9.94 -15.95
CA VAL A 81 -7.28 11.24 -15.96
C VAL A 81 -6.67 12.05 -17.11
N PRO A 82 -7.49 12.74 -17.93
CA PRO A 82 -6.98 13.66 -18.94
C PRO A 82 -6.14 14.76 -18.29
N HIS A 83 -5.02 15.11 -18.92
CA HIS A 83 -4.34 16.37 -18.62
C HIS A 83 -5.07 17.46 -19.41
N ASN A 84 -5.71 18.39 -18.70
CA ASN A 84 -6.21 19.64 -19.28
C ASN A 84 -5.07 20.66 -19.32
#